data_AF-A0AAD7JB70-F1
#
_entry.id   AF-A0AAD7JB70-F1
#
_cell.length_a   1.000
_cell.length_b   1.000
_cell.length_c   1.000
_cell.angle_alpha   90.00
_cell.angle_beta   90.00
_cell.angle_gamma   90.00
#
_symmetry.space_group_name_H-M   'P 1'
#
loop_
_entity.id
_entity.type
_entity.pdbx_description
1 polymer ?
#
loop_
_entity_poly.entity_id
_entity_poly.type
_entity_poly.pdbx_seq_one_letter_code
_entity_poly.pdbx_strand_id
1 'polypeptide(L)'
;MPDFHDKMIIAHAVLASLATLFTAPAAVLIGRYFRSRAWWFKAHLTLQTITAVFVITLFAVGLIAVSSGGHGYQLVGPKRDPHHDIGLAIMVLFLSQFFLGVFAHYTHSEGPGKYTITTPKSPVRHLHVGFGIIMTALLYAGVKTGMDEWNMVSDMGTLVPNGIVVTYWVLFGLAVAAYLFGWVLEPIRAGSRENSSVGSLEKVEASP
;
A
#
# COMPACT_ATOMS: atom_id res chain seq x y z
N MET A 1 -17.23 -16.40 25.82
CA MET A 1 -18.43 -16.18 24.99
C MET A 1 -17.96 -16.28 23.55
N PRO A 2 -18.46 -17.22 22.75
CA PRO A 2 -18.03 -17.42 21.35
C PRO A 2 -18.21 -16.17 20.48
N ASP A 3 -19.00 -15.19 20.92
CA ASP A 3 -19.30 -13.98 20.16
C ASP A 3 -18.16 -12.94 20.15
N PHE A 4 -17.33 -12.84 21.20
CA PHE A 4 -16.35 -11.76 21.30
C PHE A 4 -15.15 -11.99 20.37
N HIS A 5 -14.62 -13.22 20.36
CA HIS A 5 -13.51 -13.62 19.50
C HIS A 5 -13.85 -13.38 18.02
N ASP A 6 -14.97 -13.94 17.55
CA ASP A 6 -15.43 -13.76 16.17
C ASP A 6 -15.71 -12.29 15.83
N LYS A 7 -16.30 -11.50 16.75
CA LYS A 7 -16.47 -10.05 16.55
C LYS A 7 -15.13 -9.33 16.34
N MET A 8 -14.08 -9.72 17.07
CA MET A 8 -12.75 -9.15 16.90
C MET A 8 -12.13 -9.58 15.56
N ILE A 9 -12.28 -10.84 15.14
CA ILE A 9 -11.82 -11.29 13.81
C ILE A 9 -12.54 -10.52 12.69
N ILE A 10 -13.87 -10.33 12.79
CA ILE A 10 -14.64 -9.55 11.80
C ILE A 10 -14.14 -8.11 11.76
N ALA A 11 -13.95 -7.46 12.91
CA ALA A 11 -13.43 -6.09 12.97
C ALA A 11 -12.02 -5.99 12.35
N HIS A 12 -11.14 -6.96 12.65
CA HIS A 12 -9.83 -7.06 12.02
C HIS A 12 -9.93 -7.18 10.50
N ALA A 13 -10.77 -8.09 9.99
CA ALA A 13 -10.94 -8.33 8.55
C ALA A 13 -11.51 -7.11 7.82
N VAL A 14 -12.45 -6.37 8.42
CA VAL A 14 -13.00 -5.13 7.85
C VAL A 14 -11.91 -4.06 7.73
N LEU A 15 -11.15 -3.82 8.80
CA LEU A 15 -10.07 -2.83 8.79
C LEU A 15 -8.96 -3.22 7.80
N ALA A 16 -8.60 -4.51 7.73
CA ALA A 16 -7.66 -5.03 6.75
C ALA A 16 -8.13 -4.83 5.32
N SER A 17 -9.42 -5.04 5.05
CA SER A 17 -10.01 -4.79 3.73
C SER A 17 -9.98 -3.31 3.36
N LEU A 18 -10.32 -2.41 4.29
CA LEU A 18 -10.27 -0.97 4.07
C LEU A 18 -8.84 -0.48 3.77
N ALA A 19 -7.86 -0.93 4.56
CA ALA A 19 -6.45 -0.60 4.35
C ALA A 19 -5.91 -1.13 3.01
N THR A 20 -6.15 -2.42 2.76
CA THR A 20 -5.49 -3.16 1.66
C THR A 20 -6.15 -2.93 0.31
N LEU A 21 -7.48 -2.84 0.26
CA LEU A 21 -8.21 -2.77 -1.01
C LEU A 21 -8.47 -1.33 -1.46
N PHE A 22 -8.42 -0.36 -0.55
CA PHE A 22 -8.80 1.01 -0.84
C PHE A 22 -7.70 2.02 -0.53
N THR A 23 -7.35 2.23 0.74
CA THR A 23 -6.53 3.39 1.11
C THR A 23 -5.07 3.24 0.68
N ALA A 24 -4.45 2.07 0.88
CA ALA A 24 -3.06 1.85 0.47
C ALA A 24 -2.91 1.86 -1.06
N PRO A 25 -3.72 1.13 -1.87
CA PRO A 25 -3.62 1.21 -3.32
C PRO A 25 -3.88 2.62 -3.84
N ALA A 26 -4.87 3.34 -3.31
CA ALA A 26 -5.15 4.71 -3.72
C ALA A 26 -3.96 5.64 -3.44
N ALA A 27 -3.34 5.55 -2.26
CA ALA A 27 -2.16 6.34 -1.91
C ALA A 27 -1.00 6.07 -2.88
N VAL A 28 -0.74 4.80 -3.21
CA VAL A 28 0.30 4.38 -4.15
C VAL A 28 0.02 4.93 -5.55
N LEU A 29 -1.21 4.79 -6.05
CA LEU A 29 -1.61 5.28 -7.38
C LEU A 29 -1.56 6.81 -7.46
N ILE A 30 -1.92 7.53 -6.40
CA ILE A 30 -1.78 8.99 -6.33
C ILE A 30 -0.32 9.40 -6.48
N GLY A 31 0.56 8.76 -5.71
CA GLY A 31 2.01 8.99 -5.82
C GLY A 31 2.52 8.70 -7.23
N ARG A 32 2.01 7.66 -7.89
CA ARG A 32 2.46 7.26 -9.23
C ARG A 32 1.99 8.22 -10.33
N TYR A 33 0.71 8.55 -10.35
CA TYR A 33 0.11 9.25 -11.48
C TYR A 33 0.05 10.76 -11.34
N PHE A 34 -0.02 11.28 -10.11
CA PHE A 34 -0.35 12.68 -9.87
C PHE A 34 0.82 13.50 -9.39
N ARG A 35 2.06 13.00 -9.44
CA ARG A 35 3.28 13.67 -8.96
C ARG A 35 3.54 15.08 -9.51
N SER A 36 2.91 15.47 -10.62
CA SER A 36 2.96 16.82 -11.19
C SER A 36 1.90 17.80 -10.64
N ARG A 37 0.93 17.34 -9.85
CA ARG A 37 -0.17 18.15 -9.32
C ARG A 37 0.16 18.66 -7.91
N ALA A 38 0.01 19.94 -7.63
CA ALA A 38 0.36 20.52 -6.32
C ALA A 38 -0.29 19.82 -5.11
N TRP A 39 -1.48 19.23 -5.28
CA TRP A 39 -2.20 18.53 -4.21
C TRP A 39 -1.73 17.09 -3.96
N TRP A 40 -0.91 16.49 -4.85
CA TRP A 40 -0.57 15.06 -4.83
C TRP A 40 -0.01 14.62 -3.48
N PHE A 41 0.88 15.45 -2.92
CA PHE A 41 1.58 15.11 -1.68
C PHE A 41 0.62 15.12 -0.50
N LYS A 42 -0.25 16.12 -0.41
CA LYS A 42 -1.28 16.19 0.64
C LYS A 42 -2.21 14.98 0.57
N ALA A 43 -2.72 14.65 -0.62
CA ALA A 43 -3.60 13.49 -0.80
C ALA A 43 -2.90 12.16 -0.48
N HIS A 44 -1.65 11.99 -0.94
CA HIS A 44 -0.84 10.81 -0.62
C HIS A 44 -0.63 10.69 0.89
N LEU A 45 -0.21 11.77 1.56
CA LEU A 45 0.00 11.79 3.00
C LEU A 45 -1.29 11.47 3.76
N THR A 46 -2.41 12.11 3.41
CA THR A 46 -3.71 11.85 4.05
C THR A 46 -4.12 10.39 3.94
N LEU A 47 -4.04 9.79 2.76
CA LEU A 47 -4.40 8.38 2.59
C LEU A 47 -3.41 7.44 3.29
N GLN A 48 -2.13 7.78 3.35
CA GLN A 48 -1.16 7.01 4.14
C GLN A 48 -1.43 7.13 5.64
N THR A 49 -1.85 8.29 6.14
CA THR A 49 -2.26 8.45 7.54
C THR A 49 -3.53 7.65 7.85
N ILE A 50 -4.51 7.62 6.95
CA ILE A 50 -5.70 6.77 7.14
C ILE A 50 -5.31 5.29 7.13
N THR A 51 -4.47 4.88 6.17
CA THR A 51 -3.93 3.51 6.11
C THR A 51 -3.18 3.16 7.39
N ALA A 52 -2.38 4.08 7.93
CA ALA A 52 -1.66 3.92 9.18
C ALA A 52 -2.59 3.62 10.35
N VAL A 53 -3.65 4.42 10.49
CA VAL A 53 -4.67 4.21 11.52
C VAL A 53 -5.28 2.82 11.38
N PHE A 54 -5.71 2.43 10.18
CA PHE A 54 -6.27 1.09 9.96
C PHE A 54 -5.28 -0.03 10.27
N VAL A 55 -4.02 0.06 9.82
CA VAL A 55 -2.99 -0.97 10.05
C VAL A 55 -2.64 -1.11 11.53
N ILE A 56 -2.52 0.00 12.26
CA ILE A 56 -2.25 -0.05 13.69
C ILE A 56 -3.45 -0.64 14.44
N THR A 57 -4.66 -0.17 14.13
CA THR A 57 -5.88 -0.66 14.79
C THR A 57 -6.14 -2.13 14.47
N LEU A 58 -6.04 -2.57 13.21
CA LEU A 58 -6.27 -3.97 12.85
C LEU A 58 -5.25 -4.88 13.51
N PHE A 59 -3.98 -4.47 13.62
CA PHE A 59 -2.96 -5.28 14.27
C PHE A 59 -3.27 -5.44 15.77
N ALA A 60 -3.65 -4.35 16.44
CA ALA A 60 -4.06 -4.39 17.84
C ALA A 60 -5.31 -5.27 18.04
N VAL A 61 -6.33 -5.14 17.17
CA VAL A 61 -7.53 -5.98 17.21
C VAL A 61 -7.20 -7.46 16.94
N GLY A 62 -6.27 -7.75 16.03
CA GLY A 62 -5.79 -9.10 15.76
C GLY A 62 -5.12 -9.74 16.98
N LEU A 63 -4.25 -8.99 17.68
CA LEU A 63 -3.67 -9.45 18.95
C LEU A 63 -4.72 -9.76 20.01
N ILE A 64 -5.77 -8.93 20.10
CA ILE A 64 -6.88 -9.16 21.04
C ILE A 64 -7.68 -10.40 20.63
N ALA A 65 -7.95 -10.59 19.34
CA ALA A 65 -8.66 -11.76 18.83
C ALA A 65 -7.92 -13.05 19.22
N VAL A 66 -6.64 -13.17 18.86
CA VAL A 66 -5.81 -14.34 19.16
C VAL A 66 -5.74 -14.62 20.67
N SER A 67 -5.58 -13.57 21.49
CA SER A 67 -5.53 -13.69 22.94
C SER A 67 -6.86 -14.14 23.52
N SER A 68 -7.97 -13.62 23.01
CA SER A 68 -9.33 -14.00 23.44
C SER A 68 -9.69 -15.45 23.12
N GLY A 69 -9.08 -16.03 22.08
CA GLY A 69 -9.19 -17.46 21.75
C GLY A 69 -8.32 -18.39 22.62
N GLY A 70 -7.57 -17.85 23.59
CA GLY A 70 -6.73 -18.64 24.50
C GLY A 70 -5.36 -19.02 23.95
N HIS A 71 -4.93 -18.42 22.84
CA HIS A 71 -3.67 -18.75 22.15
C HIS A 71 -2.51 -17.81 22.48
N GLY A 72 -2.71 -16.84 23.40
CA GLY A 72 -1.73 -15.79 23.70
C GLY A 72 -1.69 -14.75 22.58
N TYR A 73 -0.52 -14.19 22.25
CA TYR A 73 -0.39 -13.19 21.18
C TYR A 73 0.18 -13.74 19.87
N GLN A 74 0.71 -14.98 19.88
CA GLN A 74 1.32 -15.67 18.73
C GLN A 74 2.35 -14.86 17.90
N LEU A 75 2.94 -13.80 18.46
CA LEU A 75 4.00 -13.03 17.80
C LEU A 75 5.32 -13.82 17.63
N VAL A 76 5.55 -14.78 18.52
CA VAL A 76 6.71 -15.69 18.54
C VAL A 76 6.27 -17.04 19.06
N GLY A 77 7.02 -18.10 18.73
CA GLY A 77 6.81 -19.45 19.26
C GLY A 77 6.13 -20.41 18.26
N PRO A 78 5.79 -21.63 18.71
CA PRO A 78 5.40 -22.74 17.83
C PRO A 78 3.96 -22.66 17.32
N LYS A 79 3.13 -21.80 17.91
CA LYS A 79 1.71 -21.65 17.53
C LYS A 79 1.48 -20.52 16.51
N ARG A 80 2.52 -19.81 16.06
CA ARG A 80 2.38 -18.79 15.01
C ARG A 80 2.25 -19.47 13.65
N ASP A 81 1.52 -18.82 12.75
CA ASP A 81 1.30 -19.31 11.40
C ASP A 81 1.73 -18.25 10.36
N PRO A 82 1.63 -18.53 9.05
CA PRO A 82 1.99 -17.57 8.03
C PRO A 82 1.22 -16.24 8.08
N HIS A 83 -0.04 -16.23 8.57
CA HIS A 83 -0.81 -15.00 8.69
C HIS A 83 -0.21 -14.08 9.77
N HIS A 84 0.10 -14.64 10.94
CA HIS A 84 0.77 -13.92 12.02
C HIS A 84 2.12 -13.33 11.60
N ASP A 85 2.94 -14.12 10.90
CA ASP A 85 4.27 -13.70 10.44
C ASP A 85 4.19 -12.55 9.43
N ILE A 86 3.25 -12.64 8.48
CA ILE A 86 2.99 -11.55 7.52
C ILE A 86 2.48 -10.31 8.24
N GLY A 87 1.54 -10.45 9.18
CA GLY A 87 1.02 -9.34 9.98
C GLY A 87 2.11 -8.58 10.73
N LEU A 88 3.03 -9.30 11.38
CA LEU A 88 4.18 -8.71 12.07
C LEU A 88 5.14 -8.04 11.08
N ALA A 89 5.44 -8.67 9.95
CA ALA A 89 6.29 -8.09 8.91
C ALA A 89 5.69 -6.79 8.35
N ILE A 90 4.38 -6.74 8.11
CA ILE A 90 3.66 -5.53 7.71
C ILE A 90 3.83 -4.44 8.76
N MET A 91 3.66 -4.74 10.05
CA MET A 91 3.78 -3.75 11.12
C MET A 91 5.19 -3.14 11.16
N VAL A 92 6.23 -3.97 11.10
CA VAL A 92 7.63 -3.51 11.10
C VAL A 92 7.95 -2.67 9.86
N LEU A 93 7.54 -3.14 8.67
CA LEU A 93 7.74 -2.40 7.42
C LEU A 93 6.95 -1.10 7.37
N PHE A 94 5.74 -1.09 7.94
CA PHE A 94 4.90 0.10 8.03
C PHE A 94 5.56 1.19 8.88
N LEU A 95 6.05 0.84 10.08
CA LEU A 95 6.79 1.79 10.93
C LEU A 95 8.06 2.29 10.22
N SER A 96 8.78 1.40 9.55
CA SER A 96 9.95 1.76 8.74
C SER A 96 9.58 2.71 7.59
N GLN A 97 8.41 2.52 6.98
CA GLN A 97 7.92 3.38 5.90
C GLN A 97 7.59 4.80 6.33
N PHE A 98 7.09 4.97 7.55
CA PHE A 98 6.85 6.31 8.08
C PHE A 98 8.15 7.12 8.13
N PHE A 99 9.21 6.55 8.73
CA PHE A 99 10.52 7.21 8.80
C PHE A 99 11.12 7.43 7.42
N LEU A 100 11.11 6.41 6.54
CA LEU A 100 11.62 6.54 5.17
C LEU A 100 10.88 7.60 4.37
N GLY A 101 9.56 7.75 4.54
CA GLY A 101 8.76 8.79 3.89
C GLY A 101 9.16 10.19 4.34
N VAL A 102 9.35 10.38 5.65
CA VAL A 102 9.83 11.64 6.24
C VAL A 102 11.23 11.98 5.70
N PHE A 103 12.18 11.05 5.78
CA PHE A 103 13.54 11.28 5.28
C PHE A 103 13.61 11.49 3.77
N ALA A 104 12.82 10.75 2.98
CA ALA A 104 12.74 10.91 1.54
C ALA A 104 12.20 12.29 1.14
N HIS A 105 11.34 12.90 1.97
CA HIS A 105 10.85 14.26 1.74
C HIS A 105 11.95 15.30 1.93
N TYR A 106 12.81 15.12 2.94
CA TYR A 106 13.94 16.02 3.20
C TYR A 106 15.12 15.84 2.25
N THR A 107 15.17 14.76 1.48
CA THR A 107 16.16 14.61 0.41
C THR A 107 15.74 15.43 -0.81
N HIS A 108 16.21 16.68 -0.87
CA HIS A 108 15.97 17.58 -2.01
C HIS A 108 16.50 16.98 -3.32
N SER A 109 15.69 17.01 -4.37
CA SER A 109 16.19 17.09 -5.75
C SER A 109 16.02 18.54 -6.18
N GLU A 110 17.12 19.25 -6.35
CA GLU A 110 17.10 20.64 -6.77
C GLU A 110 16.41 20.78 -8.14
N GLY A 111 15.51 21.77 -8.26
CA GLY A 111 15.02 22.28 -9.54
C GLY A 111 13.52 22.03 -9.85
N PRO A 112 12.77 23.06 -10.29
CA PRO A 112 11.43 22.89 -10.81
C PRO A 112 11.47 22.16 -12.17
N GLY A 113 10.66 21.11 -12.33
CA GLY A 113 10.30 20.57 -13.65
C GLY A 113 11.09 19.38 -14.20
N LYS A 114 12.18 18.93 -13.58
CA LYS A 114 13.00 17.81 -14.12
C LYS A 114 12.77 16.49 -13.37
N TYR A 115 11.58 15.93 -13.49
CA TYR A 115 11.33 14.52 -13.14
C TYR A 115 11.43 13.65 -14.40
N THR A 116 12.65 13.30 -14.77
CA THR A 116 12.98 12.22 -15.72
C THR A 116 13.50 11.00 -14.94
N ILE A 117 13.60 9.83 -15.59
CA ILE A 117 14.25 8.62 -15.00
C ILE A 117 15.73 8.89 -14.66
N THR A 118 16.32 9.93 -15.24
CA THR A 118 17.75 10.26 -15.15
C THR A 118 18.13 11.23 -14.02
N THR A 119 17.17 11.83 -13.31
CA THR A 119 17.51 12.67 -12.15
C THR A 119 17.96 11.76 -11.00
N PRO A 120 19.21 11.85 -10.50
CA PRO A 120 19.69 10.98 -9.43
C PRO A 120 18.82 11.20 -8.20
N LYS A 121 17.99 10.21 -7.88
CA LYS A 121 17.18 10.23 -6.68
C LYS A 121 18.06 9.74 -5.54
N SER A 122 17.92 10.36 -4.37
CA SER A 122 18.53 9.84 -3.15
C SER A 122 18.19 8.34 -2.99
N PRO A 123 19.14 7.49 -2.56
CA PRO A 123 18.88 6.09 -2.24
C PRO A 123 17.66 5.90 -1.32
N VAL A 124 17.43 6.84 -0.39
CA VAL A 124 16.28 6.85 0.53
C VAL A 124 14.96 6.89 -0.23
N ARG A 125 14.87 7.62 -1.35
CA ARG A 125 13.67 7.69 -2.18
C ARG A 125 13.41 6.39 -2.93
N HIS A 126 14.46 5.71 -3.39
CA HIS A 126 14.33 4.39 -4.00
C HIS A 126 13.87 3.34 -2.98
N LEU A 127 14.47 3.36 -1.78
CA LEU A 127 14.07 2.49 -0.67
C LEU A 127 12.62 2.73 -0.25
N HIS A 128 12.19 3.99 -0.09
CA HIS A 128 10.80 4.34 0.23
C HIS A 128 9.81 3.78 -0.80
N VAL A 129 10.09 3.94 -2.09
CA VAL A 129 9.21 3.40 -3.15
C VAL A 129 9.22 1.87 -3.16
N GLY A 130 10.40 1.24 -3.10
CA GLY A 130 10.53 -0.21 -3.13
C GLY A 130 9.83 -0.89 -1.96
N PHE A 131 10.08 -0.39 -0.74
CA PHE A 131 9.43 -0.92 0.46
C PHE A 131 7.93 -0.62 0.46
N GLY A 132 7.48 0.52 -0.08
CA GLY A 132 6.04 0.80 -0.24
C GLY A 132 5.34 -0.22 -1.13
N ILE A 133 5.98 -0.65 -2.23
CA ILE A 133 5.45 -1.71 -3.10
C ILE A 133 5.44 -3.07 -2.37
N ILE A 134 6.55 -3.43 -1.70
CA ILE A 134 6.65 -4.68 -0.92
C ILE A 134 5.59 -4.72 0.17
N MET A 135 5.42 -3.64 0.92
CA MET A 135 4.41 -3.53 1.98
C MET A 135 2.99 -3.66 1.41
N THR A 136 2.71 -3.05 0.25
CA THR A 136 1.41 -3.21 -0.42
C THR A 136 1.17 -4.66 -0.84
N ALA A 137 2.19 -5.34 -1.39
CA ALA A 137 2.08 -6.76 -1.75
C ALA A 137 1.85 -7.64 -0.51
N LEU A 138 2.53 -7.35 0.60
CA LEU A 138 2.33 -8.06 1.86
C LEU A 138 0.93 -7.83 2.45
N LEU A 139 0.37 -6.62 2.35
CA LEU A 139 -1.02 -6.37 2.74
C LEU A 139 -1.98 -7.30 1.98
N TYR A 140 -1.84 -7.42 0.65
CA TYR A 140 -2.63 -8.36 -0.14
C TYR A 140 -2.40 -9.81 0.29
N ALA A 141 -1.15 -10.22 0.51
CA ALA A 141 -0.82 -11.55 0.98
C ALA A 141 -1.44 -11.85 2.35
N GLY A 142 -1.42 -10.88 3.27
CA GLY A 142 -2.00 -10.98 4.61
C GLY A 142 -3.53 -11.16 4.57
N VAL A 143 -4.23 -10.44 3.67
CA VAL A 143 -5.66 -10.66 3.45
C VAL A 143 -5.92 -12.07 2.92
N LYS A 144 -5.10 -12.58 2.00
CA LYS A 144 -5.28 -13.93 1.46
C LYS A 144 -5.06 -15.01 2.52
N THR A 145 -3.97 -14.93 3.29
CA THR A 145 -3.70 -15.89 4.37
C THR A 145 -4.71 -15.77 5.50
N GLY A 146 -5.23 -14.58 5.79
CA GLY A 146 -6.29 -14.39 6.79
C GLY A 146 -7.63 -14.98 6.37
N MET A 147 -7.97 -14.96 5.07
CA MET A 147 -9.14 -15.69 4.56
C MET A 147 -8.96 -17.21 4.71
N ASP A 148 -7.75 -17.72 4.55
CA ASP A 148 -7.45 -19.14 4.76
C ASP A 148 -7.53 -19.50 6.25
N GLU A 149 -7.00 -18.64 7.12
CA GLU A 149 -7.06 -18.78 8.58
C GLU A 149 -8.49 -18.77 9.10
N TRP A 150 -9.35 -17.87 8.62
CA TRP A 150 -10.77 -17.84 8.98
C TRP A 150 -11.45 -19.20 8.84
N ASN A 151 -11.17 -19.91 7.74
CA ASN A 151 -11.75 -21.23 7.46
C ASN A 151 -11.28 -22.32 8.46
N MET A 152 -10.21 -22.06 9.21
CA MET A 152 -9.64 -22.97 10.20
C MET A 152 -10.02 -22.60 11.64
N VAL A 153 -10.16 -21.31 11.95
CA VAL A 153 -10.21 -20.82 13.35
C VAL A 153 -11.52 -20.14 13.76
N SER A 154 -12.48 -19.94 12.85
CA SER A 154 -13.75 -19.29 13.20
C SER A 154 -14.59 -20.14 14.16
N ASP A 155 -15.01 -19.57 15.30
CA ASP A 155 -15.83 -20.28 16.28
C ASP A 155 -17.27 -20.49 15.76
N MET A 156 -17.75 -19.61 14.88
CA MET A 156 -19.00 -19.78 14.13
C MET A 156 -18.98 -20.96 13.13
N GLY A 157 -17.82 -21.55 12.83
CA GLY A 157 -17.71 -22.65 11.87
C GLY A 157 -18.10 -22.26 10.43
N THR A 158 -17.94 -20.99 10.08
CA THR A 158 -18.28 -20.48 8.74
C THR A 158 -17.07 -20.50 7.83
N LEU A 159 -17.33 -20.67 6.52
CA LEU A 159 -16.30 -20.56 5.49
C LEU A 159 -16.41 -19.22 4.78
N VAL A 160 -15.27 -18.69 4.33
CA VAL A 160 -15.22 -17.52 3.46
C VAL A 160 -15.94 -17.85 2.14
N PRO A 161 -17.01 -17.12 1.77
CA PRO A 161 -17.75 -17.40 0.54
C PRO A 161 -16.88 -17.22 -0.71
N ASN A 162 -17.04 -18.09 -1.71
CA ASN A 162 -16.31 -18.02 -2.98
C ASN A 162 -16.43 -16.64 -3.65
N GLY A 163 -17.57 -15.96 -3.52
CA GLY A 163 -17.77 -14.61 -4.07
C GLY A 163 -16.80 -13.57 -3.48
N ILE A 164 -16.44 -13.69 -2.19
CA ILE A 164 -15.46 -12.82 -1.53
C ILE A 164 -14.06 -13.07 -2.09
N VAL A 165 -13.68 -14.35 -2.26
CA VAL A 165 -12.38 -14.74 -2.83
C VAL A 165 -12.24 -14.24 -4.27
N VAL A 166 -13.27 -14.38 -5.10
CA VAL A 166 -13.29 -13.86 -6.47
C VAL A 166 -13.17 -12.33 -6.47
N THR A 167 -13.94 -11.65 -5.61
CA THR A 167 -13.89 -10.19 -5.50
C THR A 167 -12.49 -9.71 -5.11
N TYR A 168 -11.84 -10.37 -4.15
CA TYR A 168 -10.47 -10.10 -3.76
C TYR A 168 -9.50 -10.18 -4.96
N TRP A 169 -9.55 -11.26 -5.75
CA TRP A 169 -8.65 -11.43 -6.89
C TRP A 169 -8.90 -10.43 -8.01
N VAL A 170 -10.16 -10.07 -8.25
CA VAL A 170 -10.51 -9.01 -9.21
C VAL A 170 -9.94 -7.68 -8.76
N LEU A 171 -10.14 -7.28 -7.50
CA LEU A 171 -9.63 -6.00 -6.98
C LEU A 171 -8.11 -5.97 -6.93
N PHE A 172 -7.46 -7.06 -6.53
CA PHE A 172 -6.01 -7.21 -6.59
C PHE A 172 -5.50 -7.06 -8.04
N GLY A 173 -6.10 -7.78 -8.97
CA GLY A 173 -5.75 -7.72 -10.39
C GLY A 173 -5.92 -6.32 -10.97
N LEU A 174 -7.01 -5.63 -10.63
CA LEU A 174 -7.23 -4.24 -11.03
C LEU A 174 -6.20 -3.28 -10.43
N ALA A 175 -5.87 -3.42 -9.15
CA ALA A 175 -4.85 -2.58 -8.50
C ALA A 175 -3.46 -2.78 -9.12
N VAL A 176 -3.08 -4.04 -9.36
CA VAL A 176 -1.82 -4.39 -10.04
C VAL A 176 -1.82 -3.85 -11.46
N ALA A 177 -2.85 -4.14 -12.26
CA ALA A 177 -2.96 -3.64 -13.62
C ALA A 177 -2.90 -2.10 -13.67
N ALA A 178 -3.64 -1.42 -12.80
CA ALA A 178 -3.62 0.03 -12.66
C ALA A 178 -2.24 0.54 -12.24
N TYR A 179 -1.46 -0.18 -11.43
CA TYR A 179 -0.08 0.21 -11.14
C TYR A 179 0.81 0.02 -12.38
N LEU A 180 0.82 -1.17 -12.97
CA LEU A 180 1.67 -1.53 -14.11
C LEU A 180 1.42 -0.65 -15.33
N PHE A 181 0.17 -0.26 -15.58
CA PHE A 181 -0.22 0.62 -16.68
C PHE A 181 0.57 1.94 -16.72
N GLY A 182 1.08 2.40 -15.58
CA GLY A 182 1.89 3.62 -15.52
C GLY A 182 3.16 3.51 -16.35
N TRP A 183 3.75 2.32 -16.46
CA TRP A 183 4.93 2.09 -17.29
C TRP A 183 4.62 2.16 -18.80
N VAL A 184 3.40 1.82 -19.20
CA VAL A 184 2.94 2.01 -20.60
C VAL A 184 2.79 3.49 -20.94
N LEU A 185 2.35 4.32 -19.99
CA LEU A 185 2.17 5.76 -20.20
C LEU A 185 3.47 6.56 -20.17
N GLU A 186 4.54 6.03 -19.57
CA GLU A 186 5.81 6.73 -19.39
C GLU A 186 6.49 7.12 -20.72
N PRO A 187 6.68 6.21 -21.70
CA PRO A 187 7.24 6.56 -23.01
C PRO A 187 6.41 7.62 -23.75
N ILE A 188 5.08 7.51 -23.69
CA ILE A 188 4.15 8.45 -24.35
C ILE A 188 4.31 9.85 -23.76
N ARG A 189 4.41 9.96 -22.44
CA ARG A 189 4.61 11.24 -21.73
C ARG A 189 5.99 11.83 -22.01
N ALA A 190 7.01 10.99 -22.17
CA ALA A 190 8.36 11.45 -22.52
C ALA A 190 8.38 12.07 -23.93
N GLY A 191 7.85 11.37 -24.94
CA GLY A 191 7.80 11.89 -26.31
C GLY A 191 6.96 13.17 -26.47
N SER A 192 5.84 13.28 -25.74
CA SER A 192 5.03 14.51 -25.76
C SER A 192 5.77 15.73 -25.18
N ARG A 193 6.64 15.54 -24.18
CA ARG A 193 7.44 16.64 -23.59
C ARG A 193 8.53 17.12 -24.53
N GLU A 194 9.21 16.19 -25.20
CA GLU A 194 10.24 16.50 -26.20
C GLU A 194 9.68 17.39 -27.32
N ASN A 195 8.57 16.97 -27.93
CA ASN A 195 7.89 17.75 -28.97
C ASN A 195 7.48 19.15 -28.51
N SER A 196 7.01 19.29 -27.26
CA SER A 196 6.63 20.59 -26.70
C SER A 196 7.83 21.53 -26.48
N SER A 197 9.00 20.97 -26.11
CA SER A 197 10.21 21.77 -25.92
C SER A 197 10.77 22.27 -27.26
N VAL A 198 10.78 21.42 -28.30
CA VAL A 198 11.22 21.79 -29.65
C VAL A 198 10.38 22.95 -30.20
N GLY A 199 9.04 22.83 -30.13
CA GLY A 199 8.15 23.90 -30.60
C GLY A 199 8.25 25.21 -29.79
N SER A 200 8.74 25.16 -28.54
CA SER A 200 9.00 26.37 -27.75
C SER A 200 10.29 27.09 -28.18
N LEU A 201 11.33 26.33 -28.54
CA LEU A 201 12.61 26.87 -29.01
C LEU A 201 12.44 27.53 -30.37
N GLU A 202 11.71 26.87 -31.28
CA GLU A 202 11.41 27.40 -32.61
C GLU A 202 10.63 28.74 -32.55
N LYS A 203 9.72 28.89 -31.57
CA LYS A 203 9.00 30.16 -31.35
C LYS A 203 9.87 31.29 -30.79
N VAL A 204 10.87 30.95 -29.98
CA VAL A 204 11.82 31.93 -29.43
C VAL A 204 12.77 32.41 -30.53
N GLU A 205 13.24 31.51 -31.40
CA GLU A 205 14.09 31.86 -32.54
C GLU A 205 13.35 32.67 -33.62
N ALA A 206 12.02 32.51 -33.72
CA ALA A 206 11.19 33.23 -34.69
C ALA A 206 10.67 34.61 -34.23
N SER A 207 10.99 35.04 -33.00
CA SER A 207 10.56 36.35 -32.48
C SER A 207 11.69 37.39 -32.65
N PRO A 208 11.48 38.48 -33.43
CA PRO A 208 12.51 39.47 -33.78
C PRO A 208 12.97 40.37 -32.62
#